data_AF-A0A6N9H2I1-F1
#
_entry.id   AF-A0A6N9H2I1-F1
#
_cell.length_a   1.000
_cell.length_b   1.000
_cell.length_c   1.000
_cell.angle_alpha   90.00
_cell.angle_beta   90.00
_cell.angle_gamma   90.00
#
_symmetry.space_group_name_H-M   'P 1'
#
loop_
_entity.id
_entity.type
_entity.pdbx_description
1 polymer ?
#
loop_
_entity_poly.entity_id
_entity_poly.type
_entity_poly.pdbx_seq_one_letter_code
_entity_poly.pdbx_strand_id
1 'polypeptide(L)'
;MAVDLRRSNTPACRTWIQRVLLQLEGSGTIQATHERRPPHYHIAVYTREYARYVAQLEADNPTVAGTETVATAEAAAGAGASAGASGTSFVSYRVRPGDSLWRISREYGITVSQLKLANKLTSSRIYAGQWLEVPVSSR
;
A
#
# COMPACT_ATOMS: atom_id res chain seq x y z
N MET A 1 -15.93 11.17 -9.78
CA MET A 1 -14.81 12.05 -9.39
C MET A 1 -13.83 12.10 -10.56
N ALA A 2 -13.13 13.22 -10.79
CA ALA A 2 -12.12 13.31 -11.85
C ALA A 2 -10.75 13.67 -11.26
N VAL A 3 -9.68 13.08 -11.79
CA VAL A 3 -8.30 13.33 -11.37
C VAL A 3 -7.43 13.50 -12.61
N ASP A 4 -6.60 14.54 -12.60
CA ASP A 4 -5.64 14.81 -13.67
C ASP A 4 -4.23 14.36 -13.28
N LEU A 5 -3.62 13.54 -14.14
CA LEU A 5 -2.29 13.00 -13.89
C LEU A 5 -1.29 13.51 -14.92
N ARG A 6 -0.23 14.18 -14.44
CA ARG A 6 0.84 14.68 -15.30
C ARG A 6 1.60 13.51 -15.94
N ARG A 7 1.81 13.57 -17.25
CA ARG A 7 2.64 12.60 -17.95
C ARG A 7 4.11 12.74 -17.52
N SER A 8 4.67 11.66 -16.98
CA SER A 8 6.11 11.60 -16.67
C SER A 8 6.95 11.62 -17.94
N ASN A 9 8.15 12.21 -17.87
CA ASN A 9 9.10 12.28 -18.98
C ASN A 9 9.88 10.98 -19.19
N THR A 10 9.88 10.05 -18.22
CA THR A 10 10.63 8.80 -18.33
C THR A 10 9.82 7.70 -19.04
N PRO A 11 10.40 6.97 -20.02
CA PRO A 11 9.70 5.91 -20.75
C PRO A 11 9.18 4.77 -19.86
N ALA A 12 9.97 4.36 -18.86
CA ALA A 12 9.59 3.31 -17.91
C ALA A 12 8.33 3.70 -17.11
N CYS A 13 8.28 4.94 -16.59
CA CYS A 13 7.13 5.42 -15.84
C CYS A 13 5.89 5.55 -16.73
N ARG A 14 6.03 6.05 -17.97
CA ARG A 14 4.90 6.11 -18.91
C ARG A 14 4.32 4.74 -19.21
N THR A 15 5.17 3.75 -19.47
CA THR A 15 4.76 2.38 -19.76
C THR A 15 4.06 1.75 -18.54
N TRP A 16 4.59 2.00 -17.34
CA TRP A 16 3.97 1.53 -16.10
C TRP A 16 2.59 2.17 -15.88
N ILE A 17 2.46 3.51 -15.99
CA ILE A 17 1.17 4.21 -15.83
C ILE A 17 0.15 3.68 -16.85
N GLN A 18 0.54 3.57 -18.12
CA GLN A 18 -0.37 3.09 -19.17
C GLN A 18 -0.89 1.68 -18.89
N ARG A 19 -0.02 0.77 -18.40
CA ARG A 19 -0.44 -0.59 -18.02
C ARG A 19 -1.45 -0.58 -16.87
N VAL A 20 -1.21 0.24 -15.85
CA VAL A 20 -2.12 0.36 -14.70
C VAL A 20 -3.48 0.92 -15.12
N LEU A 21 -3.49 1.99 -15.93
CA LEU A 21 -4.73 2.60 -16.41
C LEU A 21 -5.58 1.61 -17.22
N LEU A 22 -4.95 0.86 -18.13
CA LEU A 22 -5.63 -0.18 -18.91
C LEU A 22 -6.21 -1.30 -18.03
N GLN A 23 -5.48 -1.71 -16.98
CA GLN A 23 -5.97 -2.72 -16.04
C GLN A 23 -7.22 -2.25 -15.29
N LEU A 24 -7.20 -1.01 -14.79
CA LEU A 24 -8.31 -0.44 -14.02
C LEU A 24 -9.53 -0.07 -14.88
N GLU A 25 -9.30 0.26 -16.16
CA GLU A 25 -10.37 0.44 -17.14
C GLU A 25 -11.01 -0.91 -17.50
N GLY A 26 -10.20 -1.96 -17.64
CA GLY A 26 -10.68 -3.33 -17.81
C GLY A 26 -11.52 -3.87 -16.65
N SER A 27 -11.30 -3.37 -15.43
CA SER A 27 -12.14 -3.67 -14.26
C SER A 27 -13.36 -2.76 -14.12
N GLY A 28 -13.57 -1.81 -15.04
CA GLY A 28 -14.70 -0.86 -15.01
C GLY A 28 -14.66 0.13 -13.84
N THR A 29 -13.52 0.26 -13.17
CA THR A 29 -13.38 1.09 -11.96
C THR A 29 -13.11 2.56 -12.31
N ILE A 30 -12.41 2.77 -13.43
CA ILE A 30 -12.09 4.09 -13.97
C ILE A 30 -12.31 4.13 -15.48
N GLN A 31 -12.32 5.33 -16.02
CA GLN A 31 -12.12 5.59 -17.45
C GLN A 31 -10.96 6.57 -17.58
N ALA A 32 -10.00 6.29 -18.46
CA ALA A 32 -8.80 7.11 -18.62
C ALA A 32 -8.65 7.60 -20.06
N THR A 33 -8.61 8.92 -20.24
CA THR A 33 -8.41 9.57 -21.54
C THR A 33 -7.04 10.24 -21.59
N HIS A 34 -6.28 9.97 -22.65
CA HIS A 34 -4.97 10.60 -22.87
C HIS A 34 -5.10 11.86 -23.73
N GLU A 35 -4.88 13.02 -23.13
CA GLU A 35 -4.90 14.32 -23.81
C GLU A 35 -3.48 14.71 -24.27
N ARG A 36 -3.37 15.22 -25.51
CA ARG A 36 -2.08 15.48 -26.15
C ARG A 36 -1.56 16.89 -25.87
N ARG A 37 -2.41 17.87 -25.51
CA ARG A 37 -2.00 19.27 -25.29
C ARG A 37 -2.80 19.99 -24.19
N PRO A 38 -2.17 20.37 -23.05
CA PRO A 38 -0.89 19.88 -22.55
C PRO A 38 -0.92 18.36 -22.33
N PRO A 39 0.20 17.62 -22.32
CA PRO A 39 0.18 16.17 -22.17
C PRO A 39 -0.18 15.73 -20.75
N HIS A 40 -1.41 15.26 -20.54
CA HIS A 40 -1.92 14.74 -19.26
C HIS A 40 -2.95 13.63 -19.47
N TYR A 41 -3.23 12.87 -18.41
CA TYR A 41 -4.30 11.89 -18.37
C TYR A 41 -5.48 12.43 -17.59
N HIS A 42 -6.66 12.45 -18.20
CA HIS A 42 -7.92 12.67 -17.53
C HIS A 42 -8.46 11.33 -17.03
N ILE A 43 -8.66 11.18 -15.73
CA ILE A 43 -9.16 9.94 -15.15
C ILE A 43 -10.50 10.21 -14.49
N ALA A 44 -11.56 9.61 -15.02
CA ALA A 44 -12.86 9.55 -14.36
C ALA A 44 -12.91 8.32 -13.44
N VAL A 45 -13.11 8.55 -12.15
CA VAL A 45 -13.27 7.50 -11.15
C VAL A 45 -14.76 7.30 -10.88
N TYR A 46 -15.24 6.08 -11.10
CA TYR A 46 -16.61 5.69 -10.79
C TYR A 46 -16.69 5.32 -9.31
N THR A 47 -17.21 6.24 -8.51
CA THR A 47 -17.14 6.19 -7.04
C THR A 47 -17.72 4.90 -6.43
N ARG A 48 -18.79 4.36 -7.04
CA ARG A 48 -19.45 3.14 -6.55
C ARG A 48 -18.61 1.88 -6.78
N GLU A 49 -18.01 1.76 -7.97
CA GLU A 49 -17.18 0.60 -8.31
C GLU A 49 -15.78 0.72 -7.69
N TYR A 50 -15.26 1.94 -7.54
CA TYR A 50 -14.04 2.19 -6.79
C TYR A 50 -14.19 1.82 -5.32
N ALA A 51 -15.32 2.15 -4.68
CA ALA A 51 -15.59 1.73 -3.31
C ALA A 51 -15.61 0.20 -3.16
N ARG A 52 -16.19 -0.52 -4.12
CA ARG A 52 -16.16 -2.00 -4.13
C ARG A 52 -14.75 -2.55 -4.30
N TYR A 53 -13.98 -1.98 -5.20
CA TYR A 53 -12.58 -2.35 -5.41
C TYR A 53 -11.74 -2.16 -4.15
N VAL A 54 -11.89 -1.01 -3.46
CA VAL A 54 -11.21 -0.75 -2.18
C VAL A 54 -11.66 -1.73 -1.10
N ALA A 55 -12.98 -1.95 -0.95
CA ALA A 55 -13.50 -2.89 0.03
C ALA A 55 -12.98 -4.33 -0.20
N GLN A 56 -12.79 -4.73 -1.46
CA GLN A 56 -12.22 -6.03 -1.80
C GLN A 56 -10.72 -6.11 -1.46
N LEU A 57 -9.96 -5.04 -1.75
CA LEU A 57 -8.56 -4.96 -1.32
C LEU A 57 -8.39 -4.97 0.21
N GLU A 58 -9.34 -4.39 0.95
CA GLU A 58 -9.37 -4.38 2.41
C GLU A 58 -9.81 -5.74 2.98
N ALA A 59 -10.77 -6.43 2.36
CA ALA A 59 -11.18 -7.77 2.75
C ALA A 59 -10.05 -8.80 2.57
N ASP A 60 -9.28 -8.68 1.50
CA ASP A 60 -8.10 -9.52 1.23
C ASP A 60 -6.90 -9.15 2.13
N ASN A 61 -6.97 -8.04 2.87
CA ASN A 61 -5.93 -7.56 3.78
C ASN A 61 -6.52 -7.10 5.13
N PRO A 62 -6.92 -8.04 6.01
CA PRO A 62 -7.71 -7.76 7.21
C PRO A 62 -7.01 -6.91 8.28
N THR A 63 -5.76 -6.46 8.06
CA THR A 63 -5.01 -5.63 9.01
C THR A 63 -5.24 -4.12 8.82
N VAL A 64 -6.00 -3.68 7.82
CA VAL A 64 -6.29 -2.24 7.58
C VAL A 64 -7.70 -1.82 8.01
N ALA A 65 -8.52 -2.73 8.55
CA ALA A 65 -9.90 -2.48 9.00
C ALA A 65 -10.02 -1.59 10.27
N GLY A 66 -9.04 -0.72 10.53
CA GLY A 66 -8.98 0.12 11.72
C GLY A 66 -8.39 1.48 11.41
N THR A 67 -9.00 2.25 10.51
CA THR A 67 -8.72 3.69 10.43
C THR A 67 -9.92 4.52 9.98
N GLU A 68 -11.11 4.21 10.50
CA GLU A 68 -12.23 5.17 10.50
C GLU A 68 -13.00 5.06 11.83
N THR A 69 -12.48 5.69 12.88
CA THR A 69 -13.30 6.30 13.95
C THR A 69 -12.48 7.42 14.59
N VAL A 70 -12.65 8.66 14.09
CA VAL A 70 -12.43 9.84 14.95
C VAL A 70 -13.68 9.95 15.81
N ALA A 71 -13.73 9.16 16.88
CA ALA A 71 -14.70 9.30 17.94
C ALA A 71 -14.00 9.98 19.11
N THR A 72 -14.31 11.24 19.34
CA THR A 72 -14.10 11.90 20.61
C THR A 72 -15.04 11.25 21.63
N ALA A 73 -14.53 10.40 22.52
CA ALA A 73 -15.12 10.12 23.83
C ALA A 73 -14.15 9.33 24.72
N GLU A 74 -14.23 9.61 26.00
CA GLU A 74 -13.28 9.36 27.08
C GLU A 74 -13.04 7.89 27.49
N ALA A 75 -11.87 7.71 28.11
CA ALA A 75 -11.50 6.77 29.17
C ALA A 75 -12.45 5.61 29.53
N ALA A 76 -11.91 4.38 29.51
CA ALA A 76 -11.72 3.57 30.72
C ALA A 76 -10.98 2.25 30.42
N ALA A 77 -10.38 1.73 31.49
CA ALA A 77 -9.48 0.59 31.59
C ALA A 77 -9.98 -0.77 31.05
N GLY A 78 -9.02 -1.63 30.73
CA GLY A 78 -8.95 -2.92 31.42
C GLY A 78 -9.00 -4.19 30.57
N ALA A 79 -7.97 -5.01 30.78
CA ALA A 79 -7.91 -6.47 30.67
C ALA A 79 -7.66 -7.11 29.28
N GLY A 80 -6.40 -7.51 29.11
CA GLY A 80 -6.08 -8.94 29.07
C GLY A 80 -6.28 -9.67 27.73
N ALA A 81 -5.18 -9.84 27.00
CA ALA A 81 -5.04 -10.98 26.09
C ALA A 81 -3.64 -11.57 26.24
N SER A 82 -3.67 -12.87 26.52
CA SER A 82 -2.63 -13.79 26.92
C SER A 82 -1.46 -13.86 25.96
N ALA A 83 -0.26 -13.96 26.53
CA ALA A 83 0.97 -14.33 25.83
C ALA A 83 0.84 -15.73 25.22
N GLY A 84 0.47 -15.80 23.94
CA GLY A 84 0.88 -16.86 23.05
C GLY A 84 2.21 -16.45 22.45
N ALA A 85 3.32 -17.02 22.93
CA ALA A 85 4.64 -16.82 22.35
C ALA A 85 4.68 -17.47 20.94
N SER A 86 4.12 -16.78 19.95
CA SER A 86 4.47 -16.99 18.56
C SER A 86 5.89 -16.45 18.41
N GLY A 87 6.86 -17.35 18.21
CA GLY A 87 8.24 -16.95 18.00
C GLY A 87 8.34 -16.01 16.81
N THR A 88 8.58 -14.73 17.05
CA THR A 88 8.92 -13.78 15.99
C THR A 88 10.29 -14.19 15.47
N SER A 89 10.33 -14.80 14.29
CA SER A 89 11.59 -15.05 13.59
C SER A 89 11.89 -13.85 12.70
N PHE A 90 13.18 -13.55 12.54
CA PHE A 90 13.62 -12.41 11.74
C PHE A 90 14.30 -12.92 10.47
N VAL A 91 13.89 -12.39 9.32
CA VAL A 91 14.52 -12.67 8.03
C VAL A 91 15.28 -11.42 7.58
N SER A 92 16.58 -11.58 7.28
CA SER A 92 17.38 -10.49 6.71
C SER A 92 17.08 -10.34 5.21
N TYR A 93 16.55 -9.19 4.82
CA TYR A 93 16.23 -8.86 3.44
C TYR A 93 17.11 -7.73 2.91
N ARG A 94 17.67 -7.88 1.71
CA ARG A 94 18.41 -6.83 1.01
C ARG A 94 17.50 -6.11 0.02
N VAL A 95 17.25 -4.83 0.27
CA VAL A 95 16.40 -3.97 -0.55
C VAL A 95 16.95 -3.88 -1.98
N ARG A 96 16.13 -4.20 -2.98
CA ARG A 96 16.49 -4.09 -4.39
C ARG A 96 16.06 -2.74 -4.98
N PRO A 97 16.68 -2.26 -6.07
CA PRO A 97 16.25 -1.05 -6.76
C PRO A 97 14.76 -1.14 -7.15
N GLY A 98 13.96 -0.16 -6.70
CA GLY A 98 12.52 -0.11 -6.95
C GLY A 98 11.66 -0.83 -5.92
N ASP A 99 12.24 -1.38 -4.85
CA ASP A 99 11.50 -1.88 -3.69
C ASP A 99 10.92 -0.73 -2.86
N SER A 100 9.76 -0.99 -2.24
CA SER A 100 9.16 -0.10 -1.25
C SER A 100 8.83 -0.91 -0.01
N LEU A 101 8.76 -0.26 1.16
CA LEU A 101 8.36 -0.94 2.40
C LEU A 101 7.01 -1.65 2.25
N TRP A 102 6.10 -1.09 1.45
CA TRP A 102 4.80 -1.69 1.16
C TRP A 102 4.93 -2.99 0.35
N ARG A 103 5.80 -3.01 -0.68
CA ARG A 103 6.01 -4.22 -1.48
C ARG A 103 6.67 -5.31 -0.65
N ILE A 104 7.68 -4.96 0.14
CA ILE A 104 8.38 -5.91 1.03
C ILE A 104 7.42 -6.43 2.10
N SER A 105 6.66 -5.55 2.75
CA SER A 105 5.73 -5.96 3.79
C SER A 105 4.67 -6.92 3.26
N ARG A 106 4.16 -6.67 2.05
CA ARG A 106 3.18 -7.53 1.37
C ARG A 106 3.76 -8.89 0.97
N GLU A 107 5.01 -8.93 0.51
CA GLU A 107 5.71 -10.17 0.14
C GLU A 107 5.91 -11.09 1.35
N TYR A 108 6.17 -10.51 2.52
CA TYR A 108 6.40 -11.24 3.77
C TYR A 108 5.17 -11.35 4.68
N GLY A 109 4.01 -10.86 4.24
CA GLY A 109 2.76 -10.94 5.01
C GLY A 109 2.75 -10.15 6.31
N ILE A 110 3.55 -9.09 6.40
CA ILE A 110 3.70 -8.23 7.59
C ILE A 110 3.21 -6.81 7.29
N THR A 111 3.01 -6.01 8.32
CA THR A 111 2.63 -4.59 8.13
C THR A 111 3.86 -3.71 7.92
N VAL A 112 3.68 -2.61 7.18
CA VAL A 112 4.70 -1.56 7.05
C VAL A 112 5.10 -1.02 8.43
N SER A 113 4.15 -0.86 9.34
CA SER A 113 4.40 -0.40 10.71
C SER A 113 5.29 -1.37 11.48
N GLN A 114 5.03 -2.68 11.43
CA GLN A 114 5.90 -3.70 12.05
C GLN A 114 7.30 -3.69 11.44
N LEU A 115 7.41 -3.60 10.12
CA LEU A 115 8.70 -3.52 9.43
C LEU A 115 9.48 -2.26 9.83
N LYS A 116 8.80 -1.12 9.95
CA LYS A 116 9.39 0.14 10.42
C LYS A 116 9.85 0.06 11.86
N LEU A 117 9.03 -0.51 12.74
CA LEU A 117 9.35 -0.69 14.16
C LEU A 117 10.58 -1.59 14.35
N ALA A 118 10.64 -2.72 13.64
CA ALA A 118 11.78 -3.63 13.67
C ALA A 118 13.09 -2.94 13.23
N ASN A 119 13.03 -2.09 12.21
CA ASN A 119 14.20 -1.42 11.64
C ASN A 119 14.42 0.01 12.14
N LYS A 120 13.69 0.45 13.18
CA LYS A 120 13.72 1.82 13.74
C LYS A 120 13.56 2.92 12.68
N LEU A 121 12.77 2.64 11.63
CA LEU A 121 12.54 3.58 10.54
C LEU A 121 11.45 4.56 10.91
N THR A 122 11.79 5.85 10.91
CA THR A 122 10.81 6.94 11.12
C THR A 122 10.02 7.23 9.85
N SER A 123 10.67 7.13 8.69
CA SER A 123 10.08 7.42 7.38
C SER A 123 9.85 6.16 6.54
N SER A 124 9.01 6.29 5.49
CA SER A 124 8.77 5.20 4.53
C SER A 124 9.85 5.10 3.44
N ARG A 125 10.92 5.89 3.54
CA ARG A 125 11.98 5.98 2.54
C ARG A 125 13.06 4.94 2.84
N ILE A 126 13.31 4.05 1.89
CA ILE A 126 14.36 3.03 1.94
C ILE A 126 15.26 3.14 0.72
N TYR A 127 16.52 2.72 0.87
CA TYR A 127 17.52 2.80 -0.19
C TYR A 127 17.85 1.40 -0.74
N ALA A 128 18.08 1.32 -2.04
CA ALA A 128 18.56 0.09 -2.66
C ALA A 128 19.91 -0.32 -2.05
N GLY A 129 20.05 -1.60 -1.70
CA GLY A 129 21.22 -2.16 -1.03
C GLY A 129 21.14 -2.14 0.51
N GLN A 130 20.13 -1.48 1.09
CA GLN A 130 19.91 -1.48 2.53
C GLN A 130 19.49 -2.87 3.04
N TRP A 131 20.00 -3.27 4.20
CA TRP A 131 19.54 -4.46 4.90
C TRP A 131 18.37 -4.12 5.82
N LEU A 132 17.32 -4.94 5.77
CA LEU A 132 16.14 -4.83 6.63
C LEU A 132 15.92 -6.15 7.35
N GLU A 133 15.62 -6.06 8.65
CA GLU A 133 15.15 -7.17 9.47
C GLU A 133 13.63 -7.25 9.35
N VAL A 134 13.15 -8.29 8.70
CA VAL A 134 11.73 -8.53 8.47
C VAL A 134 11.22 -9.48 9.55
N PRO A 135 10.40 -9.01 10.52
CA PRO A 135 9.82 -9.89 11.52
C PRO A 135 8.73 -10.76 10.88
N VAL A 136 9.01 -12.04 10.64
CA VAL A 136 8.01 -12.98 10.14
C VAL A 136 7.36 -13.71 11.30
N SER A 137 6.03 -13.69 11.34
CA SER A 137 5.27 -14.52 12.27
C SER A 137 5.08 -15.88 11.60
N SER A 138 5.84 -16.88 12.05
CA SER A 138 5.57 -18.26 11.68
C SER A 138 4.23 -18.65 12.32
N ARG A 139 3.18 -18.75 11.51
CA ARG A 139 1.92 -19.39 11.91
C ARG A 139 2.10 -20.90 12.01
#